data_AF-A0A2V7TSV0-F1
#
_entry.id   AF-A0A2V7TSV0-F1
#
_cell.length_a   1.000
_cell.length_b   1.000
_cell.length_c   1.000
_cell.angle_alpha   90.00
_cell.angle_beta   90.00
_cell.angle_gamma   90.00
#
_symmetry.space_group_name_H-M   'P 1'
#
loop_
_entity.id
_entity.type
_entity.pdbx_description
1 polymer ?
#
loop_
_entity_poly.entity_id
_entity_poly.type
_entity_poly.pdbx_seq_one_letter_code
_entity_poly.pdbx_strand_id
1 'polypeptide(L)'
;YGAIFRAVAGPSLFGMPHRSELDRFLPYLQGGLGVVLQIVLGPLLVAVALFISSAILHVLLLLFGGAPRGFEATFRVRCYAEAASVIRLIPFCGTAIFVIYILILAIVGLSEAHRIGRGRAAAAVLVPLILFCCCCTGAIILMLGGLASALGNLK
;
A
#
# COMPACT_ATOMS: atom_id res chain seq x y z
N TYR A 1 3.47 -27.69 24.69
CA TYR A 1 4.60 -27.41 23.77
C TYR A 1 4.25 -27.54 22.28
N GLY A 2 3.48 -28.55 21.84
CA GLY A 2 3.12 -28.71 20.41
C GLY A 2 2.27 -27.58 19.80
N ALA A 3 1.43 -26.90 20.58
CA ALA A 3 0.66 -25.74 20.11
C ALA A 3 1.52 -24.51 19.78
N ILE A 4 2.59 -24.28 20.56
CA ILE A 4 3.54 -23.18 20.33
C ILE A 4 4.37 -23.48 19.08
N PHE A 5 4.81 -24.74 18.93
CA PHE A 5 5.58 -25.14 17.75
C PHE A 5 4.75 -25.07 16.46
N ARG A 6 3.45 -25.40 16.51
CA ARG A 6 2.52 -25.22 15.38
C ARG A 6 2.20 -23.75 15.08
N ALA A 7 2.18 -22.89 16.09
CA ALA A 7 2.02 -21.45 15.91
C ALA A 7 3.26 -20.79 15.28
N VAL A 8 4.46 -21.33 15.54
CA VAL A 8 5.73 -20.83 14.98
C VAL A 8 6.03 -21.43 13.60
N ALA A 9 5.86 -22.75 13.42
CA ALA A 9 6.25 -23.48 12.22
C ALA A 9 5.13 -23.63 11.16
N GLY A 10 3.89 -23.22 11.46
CA GLY A 10 2.73 -23.44 10.59
C GLY A 10 2.13 -24.84 10.71
N PRO A 11 0.94 -25.10 10.11
CA PRO A 11 0.28 -26.39 10.18
C PRO A 11 1.18 -27.47 9.55
N SER A 12 1.49 -28.50 10.34
CA SER A 12 2.37 -29.62 10.00
C SER A 12 2.07 -30.23 8.62
N LEU A 13 3.15 -30.47 7.86
CA LEU A 13 3.29 -30.94 6.45
C LEU A 13 2.49 -32.18 5.99
N PHE A 14 1.58 -32.76 6.78
CA PHE A 14 0.89 -34.01 6.44
C PHE A 14 -0.60 -33.99 6.82
N GLY A 15 -1.46 -34.08 5.80
CA GLY A 15 -2.92 -34.23 5.92
C GLY A 15 -3.69 -33.15 5.15
N MET A 16 -3.89 -33.34 3.85
CA MET A 16 -4.49 -32.33 2.95
C MET A 16 -5.95 -32.65 2.58
N PRO A 17 -6.91 -31.76 2.88
CA PRO A 17 -8.06 -31.51 2.03
C PRO A 17 -7.68 -30.51 0.92
N HIS A 18 -8.20 -30.71 -0.29
CA HIS A 18 -7.93 -29.92 -1.49
C HIS A 18 -8.26 -28.43 -1.29
N ARG A 19 -7.26 -27.61 -0.96
CA ARG A 19 -7.35 -26.14 -0.86
C ARG A 19 -6.34 -25.51 -1.80
N SER A 20 -6.63 -24.30 -2.26
CA SER A 20 -5.81 -23.56 -3.23
C SER A 20 -4.37 -23.39 -2.72
N GLU A 21 -3.37 -23.37 -3.62
CA GLU A 21 -1.96 -23.17 -3.24
C GLU A 21 -1.76 -21.95 -2.31
N LEU A 22 -2.60 -20.92 -2.46
CA LEU A 22 -2.63 -19.72 -1.61
C LEU A 22 -3.02 -20.00 -0.15
N ASP A 23 -3.97 -20.89 0.11
CA ASP A 23 -4.37 -21.33 1.46
C ASP A 23 -3.25 -22.09 2.18
N ARG A 24 -2.30 -22.62 1.41
CA ARG A 24 -1.11 -23.30 1.93
C ARG A 24 -0.05 -22.32 2.42
N PHE A 25 0.08 -21.14 1.79
CA PHE A 25 1.08 -20.12 2.14
C PHE A 25 0.62 -19.15 3.24
N LEU A 26 -0.68 -18.85 3.30
CA LEU A 26 -1.29 -17.94 4.29
C LEU A 26 -0.88 -18.20 5.76
N PRO A 27 -0.82 -19.45 6.26
CA PRO A 27 -0.43 -19.74 7.64
C PRO A 27 1.05 -19.45 7.91
N TYR A 28 1.92 -19.56 6.90
CA TYR A 28 3.35 -19.26 7.04
C TYR A 28 3.61 -17.74 7.04
N LEU A 29 2.79 -16.96 6.33
CA LEU A 29 2.85 -15.50 6.33
C LEU A 29 2.30 -14.88 7.62
N GLN A 30 1.31 -15.53 8.24
CA GLN A 30 0.65 -15.06 9.48
C GLN A 30 1.20 -15.71 10.77
N GLY A 31 2.01 -16.77 10.64
CA GLY A 31 2.65 -17.45 11.77
C GLY A 31 3.90 -16.72 12.28
N GLY A 32 4.52 -17.26 13.33
CA GLY A 32 5.69 -16.65 13.99
C GLY A 32 6.88 -16.42 13.05
N LEU A 33 7.15 -17.36 12.13
CA LEU A 33 8.18 -17.18 11.08
C LEU A 33 7.84 -16.03 10.12
N GLY A 34 6.57 -15.87 9.75
CA GLY A 34 6.11 -14.78 8.91
C GLY A 34 6.32 -13.41 9.54
N VAL A 35 6.08 -13.27 10.84
CA VAL A 35 6.32 -12.02 11.58
C VAL A 35 7.81 -11.67 11.62
N VAL A 36 8.69 -12.65 11.88
CA VAL A 36 10.15 -12.42 11.86
C VAL A 36 10.61 -11.98 10.47
N LEU A 37 10.15 -12.65 9.41
CA LEU A 37 10.45 -12.27 8.04
C LEU A 37 9.94 -10.86 7.73
N GLN A 38 8.73 -10.48 8.16
CA GLN A 38 8.19 -9.14 7.95
C GLN A 38 8.98 -8.06 8.70
N ILE A 39 9.54 -8.34 9.88
CA ILE A 39 10.37 -7.36 10.60
C ILE A 39 11.70 -7.14 9.87
N VAL A 40 12.31 -8.19 9.32
CA VAL A 40 13.60 -8.11 8.63
C VAL A 40 13.47 -7.58 7.20
N LEU A 41 12.53 -8.11 6.42
CA LEU A 41 12.30 -7.74 5.01
C LEU A 41 11.36 -6.54 4.86
N GLY A 42 10.56 -6.22 5.87
CA GLY A 42 9.57 -5.14 5.82
C GLY A 42 10.16 -3.78 5.42
N PRO A 43 11.24 -3.31 6.08
CA PRO A 43 11.88 -2.04 5.71
C PRO A 43 12.35 -2.02 4.24
N LEU A 44 12.87 -3.15 3.74
CA LEU A 44 13.31 -3.27 2.35
C LEU A 44 12.12 -3.17 1.38
N LEU A 45 11.03 -3.88 1.68
CA LEU A 45 9.80 -3.83 0.88
C LEU A 45 9.19 -2.43 0.87
N VAL A 46 9.17 -1.75 2.03
CA VAL A 46 8.70 -0.36 2.13
C VAL A 46 9.57 0.57 1.30
N ALA A 47 10.90 0.43 1.35
CA ALA A 47 11.80 1.25 0.53
C ALA A 47 11.56 1.05 -0.97
N VAL A 48 11.39 -0.19 -1.43
CA VAL A 48 11.04 -0.50 -2.83
C VAL A 48 9.69 0.10 -3.20
N ALA A 49 8.67 -0.05 -2.35
CA ALA A 49 7.35 0.53 -2.58
C ALA A 49 7.40 2.07 -2.67
N LEU A 50 8.18 2.72 -1.80
CA LEU A 50 8.40 4.16 -1.83
C LEU A 50 9.09 4.60 -3.12
N PHE A 51 10.11 3.87 -3.56
CA PHE A 51 10.81 4.15 -4.81
C PHE A 51 9.87 4.08 -6.02
N ILE A 52 9.10 2.99 -6.13
CA ILE A 52 8.11 2.82 -7.22
C ILE A 52 7.06 3.93 -7.16
N SER A 53 6.50 4.22 -5.98
CA SER A 53 5.47 5.25 -5.83
C SER A 53 5.99 6.65 -6.17
N SER A 54 7.22 6.97 -5.80
CA SER A 54 7.88 8.22 -6.16
C SER A 54 8.15 8.29 -7.66
N ALA A 55 8.48 7.18 -8.31
CA ALA A 55 8.75 7.16 -9.76
C ALA A 55 7.48 7.51 -10.53
N ILE A 56 6.35 6.92 -10.13
CA ILE A 56 5.03 7.25 -10.69
C ILE A 56 4.73 8.75 -10.52
N LEU A 57 4.88 9.29 -9.29
CA LEU A 57 4.66 10.71 -9.03
C LEU A 57 5.58 11.62 -9.85
N HIS A 58 6.84 11.26 -10.02
CA HIS A 58 7.79 12.03 -10.80
C HIS A 58 7.44 12.03 -12.30
N VAL A 59 7.05 10.89 -12.85
CA VAL A 59 6.57 10.78 -14.23
C VAL A 59 5.32 11.64 -14.44
N LEU A 60 4.39 11.65 -13.48
CA LEU A 60 3.22 12.52 -13.55
C LEU A 60 3.58 13.99 -13.45
N LEU A 61 4.53 14.37 -12.60
CA LEU A 61 5.04 15.74 -12.55
C LEU A 61 5.71 16.14 -13.87
N LEU A 62 6.45 15.24 -14.53
CA LEU A 62 7.00 15.48 -15.86
C LEU A 62 5.87 15.72 -16.88
N LEU A 63 4.81 14.89 -16.85
CA LEU A 63 3.65 15.03 -17.73
C LEU A 63 2.92 16.36 -17.56
N PHE A 64 2.79 16.86 -16.32
CA PHE A 64 2.18 18.15 -16.01
C PHE A 64 3.13 19.36 -16.11
N GLY A 65 4.37 19.16 -16.60
CA GLY A 65 5.37 20.24 -16.70
C GLY A 65 5.75 20.84 -15.34
N GLY A 66 5.71 20.02 -14.29
CA GLY A 66 5.90 20.37 -12.89
C GLY A 66 7.18 19.82 -12.26
N ALA A 67 8.12 19.25 -13.03
CA ALA A 67 9.35 18.65 -12.50
C ALA A 67 10.64 19.40 -12.88
N PRO A 68 10.83 20.68 -12.50
CA PRO A 68 12.08 21.41 -12.75
C PRO A 68 13.25 20.94 -11.87
N ARG A 69 13.01 20.07 -10.88
CA ARG A 69 14.05 19.41 -10.06
C ARG A 69 14.02 17.92 -10.32
N GLY A 70 15.16 17.24 -10.13
CA GLY A 70 15.31 15.81 -10.38
C GLY A 70 14.47 14.91 -9.46
N PHE A 71 14.46 13.62 -9.77
CA PHE A 71 13.74 12.57 -9.04
C PHE A 71 14.02 12.54 -7.54
N GLU A 72 15.25 12.84 -7.12
CA GLU A 72 15.65 12.89 -5.71
C GLU A 72 14.77 13.84 -4.87
N ALA A 73 14.34 14.97 -5.45
CA ALA A 73 13.45 15.91 -4.77
C ALA A 73 12.08 15.27 -4.50
N THR A 74 11.51 14.56 -5.48
CA THR A 74 10.24 13.84 -5.34
C THR A 74 10.36 12.70 -4.33
N PHE A 75 11.45 11.92 -4.40
CA PHE A 75 11.69 10.78 -3.52
C PHE A 75 11.82 11.21 -2.06
N ARG A 76 12.58 12.29 -1.80
CA ARG A 76 12.70 12.87 -0.45
C ARG A 76 11.36 13.32 0.10
N VAL A 77 10.56 14.05 -0.69
CA VAL A 77 9.23 14.48 -0.27
C VAL A 77 8.36 13.28 0.07
N ARG A 78 8.37 12.24 -0.76
CA ARG A 78 7.56 11.03 -0.54
C ARG A 78 7.98 10.29 0.74
N CYS A 79 9.28 10.18 1.01
CA CYS A 79 9.81 9.58 2.24
C CYS A 79 9.41 10.38 3.48
N TYR A 80 9.54 11.72 3.46
CA TYR A 80 9.11 12.57 4.57
C TYR A 80 7.61 12.52 4.81
N ALA A 81 6.82 12.46 3.73
CA ALA A 81 5.38 12.32 3.83
C ALA A 81 4.96 10.97 4.44
N GLU A 82 5.65 9.87 4.08
CA GLU A 82 5.36 8.56 4.66
C GLU A 82 5.79 8.44 6.13
N ALA A 83 6.71 9.27 6.62
CA ALA A 83 7.03 9.34 8.05
C ALA A 83 5.82 9.75 8.91
N ALA A 84 4.84 10.47 8.34
CA ALA A 84 3.57 10.76 9.01
C ALA A 84 2.68 9.53 9.22
N SER A 85 3.07 8.35 8.73
CA SER A 85 2.37 7.08 8.93
C SER A 85 2.20 6.70 10.39
N VAL A 86 3.00 7.28 11.30
CA VAL A 86 2.84 7.16 12.75
C VAL A 86 1.43 7.55 13.21
N ILE A 87 0.73 8.45 12.51
CA ILE A 87 -0.66 8.82 12.81
C ILE A 87 -1.61 7.61 12.73
N ARG A 88 -1.30 6.62 11.89
CA ARG A 88 -2.08 5.39 11.75
C ARG A 88 -2.08 4.53 13.03
N LEU A 89 -1.19 4.79 13.98
CA LEU A 89 -1.18 4.12 15.28
C LEU A 89 -2.45 4.43 16.10
N ILE A 90 -3.11 5.56 15.82
CA ILE A 90 -4.36 5.95 16.49
C ILE A 90 -5.49 5.05 15.98
N PRO A 91 -6.13 4.23 16.85
CA PRO A 91 -7.23 3.38 16.43
C PRO A 91 -8.44 4.22 15.97
N PHE A 92 -9.27 3.65 15.09
CA PHE A 92 -10.46 4.25 14.46
C PHE A 92 -10.20 5.43 13.50
N CYS A 93 -9.52 6.48 13.95
CA CYS A 93 -9.40 7.73 13.19
C CYS A 93 -8.02 7.93 12.53
N GLY A 94 -6.98 7.21 12.97
CA GLY A 94 -5.61 7.43 12.51
C GLY A 94 -5.42 7.24 11.01
N THR A 95 -6.10 6.27 10.41
CA THR A 95 -6.05 6.03 8.96
C THR A 95 -6.72 7.15 8.17
N ALA A 96 -7.91 7.59 8.58
CA ALA A 96 -8.63 8.68 7.91
C ALA A 96 -7.84 10.00 7.97
N ILE A 97 -7.32 10.35 9.15
CA ILE A 97 -6.50 11.55 9.36
C ILE A 97 -5.22 11.44 8.53
N PHE A 98 -4.56 10.28 8.54
CA PHE A 98 -3.35 10.06 7.76
C PHE A 98 -3.57 10.30 6.27
N VAL A 99 -4.66 9.79 5.67
CA VAL A 99 -4.94 9.94 4.24
C VAL A 99 -5.06 11.42 3.85
N ILE A 100 -5.76 12.21 4.67
CA ILE A 100 -5.90 13.65 4.43
C ILE A 100 -4.53 14.34 4.60
N TYR A 101 -3.82 14.00 5.67
CA TYR A 101 -2.56 14.65 6.01
C TYR A 101 -1.44 14.35 5.00
N ILE A 102 -1.34 13.11 4.51
CA ILE A 102 -0.35 12.75 3.50
C ILE A 102 -0.62 13.42 2.16
N LEU A 103 -1.89 13.67 1.83
CA LEU A 103 -2.26 14.43 0.64
C LEU A 103 -1.76 15.87 0.74
N ILE A 104 -1.97 16.51 1.90
CA ILE A 104 -1.47 17.86 2.17
C ILE A 104 0.05 17.91 2.09
N LEU A 105 0.75 16.98 2.77
CA LEU A 105 2.21 16.90 2.76
C LEU A 105 2.77 16.64 1.36
N ALA A 106 2.13 15.80 0.55
CA ALA A 106 2.55 15.54 -0.82
C ALA A 106 2.39 16.79 -1.70
N ILE A 107 1.26 17.49 -1.64
CA ILE A 107 1.01 18.68 -2.46
C ILE A 107 1.94 19.83 -2.07
N VAL A 108 2.03 20.15 -0.77
CA VAL A 108 2.89 21.21 -0.27
C VAL A 108 4.36 20.85 -0.47
N GLY A 109 4.74 19.63 -0.10
CA GLY A 109 6.10 19.13 -0.23
C GLY A 109 6.58 19.16 -1.68
N LEU A 110 5.77 18.71 -2.65
CA LEU A 110 6.13 18.76 -4.06
C LEU A 110 6.13 20.19 -4.61
N SER A 111 5.18 21.04 -4.20
CA SER A 111 5.14 22.45 -4.60
C SER A 111 6.41 23.18 -4.19
N GLU A 112 6.88 22.99 -2.96
CA GLU A 112 8.11 23.61 -2.44
C GLU A 112 9.38 22.94 -2.98
N ALA A 113 9.40 21.61 -3.02
CA ALA A 113 10.52 20.83 -3.51
C ALA A 113 10.71 20.91 -5.02
N HIS A 114 9.72 21.37 -5.78
CA HIS A 114 9.86 21.66 -7.21
C HIS A 114 9.67 23.14 -7.56
N ARG A 115 9.42 24.04 -6.59
CA ARG A 115 9.11 25.46 -6.83
C ARG A 115 8.04 25.65 -7.91
N ILE A 116 7.00 24.84 -7.86
CA ILE A 116 5.88 24.86 -8.81
C ILE A 116 4.61 25.35 -8.13
N GLY A 117 3.66 25.85 -8.92
CA GLY A 117 2.33 26.21 -8.41
C GLY A 117 1.59 25.02 -7.81
N ARG A 118 0.87 25.25 -6.71
CA ARG A 118 0.12 24.23 -5.96
C ARG A 118 -0.89 23.46 -6.82
N GLY A 119 -1.46 24.08 -7.85
CA GLY A 119 -2.38 23.41 -8.79
C GLY A 119 -1.71 22.30 -9.61
N ARG A 120 -0.46 22.51 -10.04
CA ARG A 120 0.30 21.47 -10.77
C ARG A 120 0.72 20.33 -9.85
N ALA A 121 1.14 20.66 -8.63
CA ALA A 121 1.43 19.66 -7.60
C ALA A 121 0.18 18.84 -7.24
N ALA A 122 -0.97 19.50 -7.07
CA ALA A 122 -2.25 18.85 -6.79
C ALA A 122 -2.67 17.92 -7.94
N ALA A 123 -2.57 18.36 -9.20
CA ALA A 123 -2.90 17.52 -10.35
C ALA A 123 -2.05 16.23 -10.38
N ALA A 124 -0.74 16.34 -10.17
CA ALA A 124 0.15 15.18 -10.15
C ALA A 124 -0.17 14.18 -9.02
N VAL A 125 -0.66 14.65 -7.87
CA VAL A 125 -1.01 13.80 -6.72
C VAL A 125 -2.44 13.26 -6.81
N LEU A 126 -3.38 14.01 -7.40
CA LEU A 126 -4.77 13.61 -7.56
C LEU A 126 -4.96 12.53 -8.63
N VAL A 127 -4.18 12.56 -9.72
CA VAL A 127 -4.24 11.53 -10.77
C VAL A 127 -4.08 10.10 -10.23
N PRO A 128 -3.01 9.75 -9.49
CA PRO A 128 -2.84 8.39 -8.99
C PRO A 128 -3.89 8.06 -7.92
N LEU A 129 -4.38 9.05 -7.17
CA LEU A 129 -5.47 8.86 -6.21
C LEU A 129 -6.79 8.49 -6.90
N ILE A 130 -7.14 9.19 -7.98
CA ILE A 130 -8.34 8.90 -8.79
C ILE A 130 -8.19 7.53 -9.45
N LEU A 131 -7.03 7.24 -10.04
CA LEU A 131 -6.76 5.94 -10.67
C LEU A 131 -6.91 4.79 -9.68
N PHE A 132 -6.34 4.96 -8.47
CA PHE A 132 -6.45 3.99 -7.39
C PHE A 132 -7.89 3.85 -6.91
N CYS A 133 -8.61 4.96 -6.70
CA CYS A 133 -10.01 4.95 -6.29
C CYS A 133 -10.89 4.19 -7.31
N CYS A 134 -10.79 4.53 -8.60
CA CYS A 134 -11.52 3.84 -9.67
C CYS A 134 -11.18 2.35 -9.74
N CYS A 135 -9.90 1.99 -9.59
CA CYS A 135 -9.45 0.60 -9.59
C CYS A 135 -9.98 -0.17 -8.38
N CYS A 136 -9.93 0.41 -7.18
CA CYS A 136 -10.46 -0.19 -5.96
C CYS A 136 -11.98 -0.38 -6.03
N THR A 137 -12.74 0.60 -6.50
CA THR A 137 -14.20 0.46 -6.68
C THR A 137 -14.52 -0.66 -7.68
N GLY A 138 -13.79 -0.74 -8.79
CA GLY A 138 -13.94 -1.84 -9.76
C GLY A 138 -13.64 -3.20 -9.16
N ALA A 139 -12.54 -3.34 -8.42
CA ALA A 139 -12.16 -4.58 -7.75
C ALA A 139 -13.20 -5.01 -6.69
N ILE A 140 -13.73 -4.05 -5.92
CA ILE A 140 -14.77 -4.32 -4.90
C ILE A 140 -16.07 -4.79 -5.56
N ILE A 141 -16.49 -4.16 -6.66
CA ILE A 141 -17.69 -4.56 -7.41
C ILE A 141 -17.52 -5.97 -8.00
N LEU A 142 -16.35 -6.27 -8.57
CA LEU A 142 -16.04 -7.60 -9.11
C LEU A 142 -16.00 -8.68 -8.02
N MET A 143 -15.45 -8.36 -6.85
CA MET A 143 -15.43 -9.27 -5.70
C MET A 143 -16.83 -9.51 -5.14
N LEU A 144 -17.66 -8.47 -5.00
CA LEU A 144 -19.05 -8.60 -4.56
C LEU A 144 -19.92 -9.35 -5.58
N GLY A 145 -19.72 -9.11 -6.88
CA GLY A 145 -20.40 -9.84 -7.96
C GLY A 145 -19.96 -11.31 -8.05
N GLY A 146 -18.67 -11.59 -7.82
CA GLY A 146 -18.13 -12.94 -7.68
C GLY A 146 -18.72 -13.68 -6.48
N LEU A 147 -18.88 -12.99 -5.35
CA LEU A 147 -19.51 -13.57 -4.16
C LEU A 147 -21.01 -13.85 -4.38
N ALA A 148 -21.73 -12.92 -5.03
CA ALA A 148 -23.15 -13.07 -5.34
C ALA A 148 -23.42 -14.21 -6.33
N SER A 149 -22.56 -14.38 -7.34
CA SER A 149 -22.66 -15.48 -8.31
C SER A 149 -22.29 -16.85 -7.71
N ALA A 150 -21.36 -16.90 -6.75
CA ALA A 150 -21.04 -18.11 -6.00
C ALA A 150 -22.20 -18.54 -5.07
N LEU A 151 -22.86 -17.58 -4.40
CA LEU A 151 -24.04 -17.86 -3.57
C LEU A 151 -25.27 -18.26 -4.40
N GLY A 152 -25.37 -17.80 -5.65
CA GLY A 152 -26.45 -18.17 -6.57
C GLY A 152 -26.35 -19.61 -7.10
N ASN A 153 -25.16 -20.20 -7.20
CA ASN A 153 -24.94 -21.59 -7.61
C ASN A 153 -25.21 -22.63 -6.51
N LEU A 154 -25.47 -22.19 -5.27
CA LEU A 154 -25.74 -23.05 -4.12
C LEU A 154 -27.25 -23.19 -3.82
N LYS A 155 -28.12 -22.55 -4.61
CA LYS A 155 -29.58 -22.73 -4.60
C LYS A 155 -30.00 -23.56 -5.81
#